data_AF-L7UM74-F1
#
_entry.id   AF-L7UM74-F1
#
_cell.length_a   1.000
_cell.length_b   1.000
_cell.length_c   1.000
_cell.angle_alpha   90.00
_cell.angle_beta   90.00
_cell.angle_gamma   90.00
#
_symmetry.space_group_name_H-M   'P 1'
#
loop_
_entity.id
_entity.type
_entity.pdbx_description
1 polymer ?
#
loop_
_entity_poly.entity_id
_entity_poly.type
_entity_poly.pdbx_seq_one_letter_code
_entity_poly.pdbx_strand_id
1 'polypeptide(L)'
;MLETTGTTETYRPRVLAVDVESEGMERLCSILAPAGYDVLPARGEEARQAADLVLLDVKQPGTDGLAAYRRLQAELGVPSVPVLMLTRRADRQLRRQVLEAGVDDVLTTEPLDPLELKVRVHTLLELKAHRERGGERAEELLDPRARWVEMERLARVGTLAADVAQNLDHISAGLQQALGHVRERAKQGLPPDAEELKKLGVAGEQMRLYGQHLLSLGPTNPKDIQRFDLRDLVPGVVERMRDNGRLGSAEVTVLLPEDPIAVVFNRRQLEQVVTELLANAAQAVEDVKDRPHRIHVGVEMPDMFGDFGPRLFVKDTGIGIFEDELQAVFEPYYTTKPPEKGAGLGLTVARALVESMGGKLTVQSRVNLGSTFTVELPEQTSSW
;
A
#
# COMPACT_ATOMS: atom_id res chain seq x y z
N MET A 1 47.20 27.37 13.94
CA MET A 1 46.66 26.63 12.78
C MET A 1 47.00 25.17 12.98
N LEU A 2 46.03 24.37 13.40
CA LEU A 2 46.10 22.91 13.35
C LEU A 2 44.80 22.48 12.67
N GLU A 3 44.93 21.98 11.46
CA GLU A 3 43.83 21.50 10.63
C GLU A 3 43.29 20.19 11.19
N THR A 4 41.99 20.16 11.43
CA THR A 4 41.20 18.96 11.72
C THR A 4 40.72 18.36 10.40
N THR A 5 41.29 17.23 9.98
CA THR A 5 40.72 16.36 8.94
C THR A 5 40.25 15.06 9.59
N GLY A 6 39.02 15.08 10.10
CA GLY A 6 38.27 13.87 10.45
C GLY A 6 37.33 13.51 9.31
N THR A 7 37.68 12.50 8.52
CA THR A 7 36.74 11.83 7.60
C THR A 7 35.72 11.05 8.43
N THR A 8 34.46 11.52 8.45
CA THR A 8 33.34 10.73 8.97
C THR A 8 33.07 9.57 8.01
N GLU A 9 33.53 8.37 8.32
CA GLU A 9 33.05 7.15 7.67
C GLU A 9 31.53 7.03 7.93
N THR A 10 30.73 7.17 6.88
CA THR A 10 29.30 6.88 6.92
C THR A 10 29.08 5.40 7.24
N TYR A 11 28.56 5.10 8.43
CA TYR A 11 28.18 3.76 8.86
C TYR A 11 27.20 3.13 7.85
N ARG A 12 27.53 1.95 7.35
CA ARG A 12 26.64 1.14 6.50
C ARG A 12 26.13 -0.06 7.32
N PRO A 13 24.81 -0.28 7.43
CA PRO A 13 24.28 -1.41 8.18
C PRO A 13 24.74 -2.74 7.57
N ARG A 14 25.14 -3.68 8.43
CA ARG A 14 25.67 -4.98 8.03
C ARG A 14 24.54 -6.01 7.91
N VAL A 15 24.31 -6.50 6.69
CA VAL A 15 23.28 -7.49 6.36
C VAL A 15 23.98 -8.83 6.10
N LEU A 16 23.79 -9.80 6.99
CA LEU A 16 24.39 -11.13 6.85
C LEU A 16 23.46 -12.06 6.09
N ALA A 17 23.91 -12.61 4.98
CA ALA A 17 23.15 -13.56 4.17
C ALA A 17 23.61 -15.00 4.46
N VAL A 18 22.78 -15.74 5.19
CA VAL A 18 23.08 -17.08 5.72
C VAL A 18 22.53 -18.15 4.77
N ASP A 19 23.41 -19.10 4.42
CA ASP A 19 23.09 -20.27 3.58
C ASP A 19 22.53 -19.93 2.18
N VAL A 20 22.77 -18.70 1.71
CA VAL A 20 22.41 -18.24 0.36
C VAL A 20 23.43 -18.79 -0.66
N GLU A 21 22.95 -19.41 -1.74
CA GLU A 21 23.82 -19.85 -2.86
C GLU A 21 24.41 -18.66 -3.63
N SER A 22 25.53 -18.85 -4.33
CA SER A 22 26.27 -17.79 -5.02
C SER A 22 25.42 -16.90 -5.92
N GLU A 23 24.52 -17.47 -6.73
CA GLU A 23 23.61 -16.69 -7.61
C GLU A 23 22.64 -15.82 -6.81
N GLY A 24 22.07 -16.37 -5.73
CA GLY A 24 21.21 -15.61 -4.81
C GLY A 24 21.97 -14.48 -4.13
N MET A 25 23.23 -14.73 -3.77
CA MET A 25 24.10 -13.74 -3.13
C MET A 25 24.44 -12.59 -4.08
N GLU A 26 24.83 -12.87 -5.32
CA GLU A 26 25.06 -11.86 -6.36
C GLU A 26 23.82 -10.98 -6.56
N ARG A 27 22.64 -11.62 -6.58
CA ARG A 27 21.37 -10.91 -6.71
C ARG A 27 21.06 -10.01 -5.52
N LEU A 28 21.21 -10.49 -4.29
CA LEU A 28 21.03 -9.68 -3.07
C LEU A 28 22.01 -8.49 -3.04
N CYS A 29 23.29 -8.72 -3.34
CA CYS A 29 24.30 -7.67 -3.43
C CYS A 29 23.94 -6.61 -4.48
N SER A 30 23.49 -7.03 -5.66
CA SER A 30 23.11 -6.10 -6.74
C SER A 30 21.96 -5.16 -6.35
N ILE A 31 21.10 -5.58 -5.42
CA ILE A 31 19.93 -4.83 -4.97
C ILE A 31 20.27 -3.95 -3.75
N LEU A 32 20.96 -4.52 -2.75
CA LEU A 32 21.12 -3.89 -1.43
C LEU A 32 22.40 -3.04 -1.31
N ALA A 33 23.50 -3.40 -2.00
CA ALA A 33 24.74 -2.63 -1.92
C ALA A 33 24.59 -1.19 -2.48
N PRO A 34 23.89 -0.96 -3.61
CA PRO A 34 23.59 0.40 -4.09
C PRO A 34 22.68 1.19 -3.13
N ALA A 35 21.86 0.49 -2.34
CA ALA A 35 21.00 1.10 -1.32
C ALA A 35 21.73 1.45 -0.01
N GLY A 36 23.05 1.24 0.06
CA GLY A 36 23.89 1.65 1.19
C GLY A 36 24.07 0.57 2.27
N TYR A 37 23.66 -0.67 2.02
CA TYR A 37 23.87 -1.79 2.93
C TYR A 37 25.17 -2.54 2.63
N ASP A 38 25.83 -3.06 3.66
CA ASP A 38 26.98 -3.96 3.51
C ASP A 38 26.51 -5.41 3.59
N VAL A 39 26.43 -6.09 2.45
CA VAL A 39 25.88 -7.45 2.36
C VAL A 39 27.02 -8.46 2.40
N LEU A 40 27.05 -9.30 3.42
CA LEU A 40 28.13 -10.25 3.65
C LEU A 40 27.60 -11.68 3.68
N PRO A 41 28.24 -12.64 3.00
CA PRO A 41 27.86 -14.03 3.11
C PRO A 41 28.24 -14.55 4.50
N ALA A 42 27.39 -15.41 5.07
CA ALA A 42 27.65 -16.08 6.34
C ALA A 42 27.20 -17.54 6.26
N ARG A 43 27.81 -18.39 7.08
CA ARG A 43 27.38 -19.78 7.29
C ARG A 43 27.08 -19.98 8.77
N GLY A 44 25.89 -20.49 9.11
CA GLY A 44 25.46 -20.85 10.47
C GLY A 44 26.16 -20.09 11.62
N GLU A 45 27.25 -20.69 12.14
CA GLU A 45 28.02 -20.22 13.30
C GLU A 45 28.80 -18.88 13.11
N GLU A 46 29.05 -18.43 11.87
CA GLU A 46 29.79 -17.20 11.56
C GLU A 46 28.93 -15.92 11.73
N ALA A 47 27.61 -16.06 11.88
CA ALA A 47 26.66 -14.95 12.01
C ALA A 47 26.78 -14.14 13.32
N ARG A 48 27.74 -14.50 14.19
CA ARG A 48 27.93 -13.95 15.53
C ARG A 48 28.57 -12.55 15.57
N GLN A 49 29.05 -12.04 14.44
CA GLN A 49 29.56 -10.66 14.36
C GLN A 49 28.41 -9.65 14.38
N ALA A 50 28.67 -8.40 14.77
CA ALA A 50 27.70 -7.31 14.89
C ALA A 50 26.86 -7.07 13.62
N ALA A 51 25.88 -7.93 13.40
CA ALA A 51 24.95 -7.87 12.30
C ALA A 51 23.80 -6.92 12.66
N ASP A 52 23.38 -6.16 11.66
CA ASP A 52 22.20 -5.33 11.79
C ASP A 52 20.94 -6.04 11.33
N LEU A 53 21.07 -7.02 10.44
CA LEU A 53 20.00 -7.86 9.93
C LEU A 53 20.58 -9.19 9.46
N VAL A 54 19.82 -10.28 9.62
CA VAL A 54 20.14 -11.59 9.01
C VAL A 54 19.12 -11.94 7.94
N LEU A 55 19.60 -12.28 6.74
CA LEU A 55 18.82 -12.90 5.67
C LEU A 55 19.07 -14.41 5.72
N LEU A 56 18.05 -15.21 5.99
CA LEU A 56 18.20 -16.67 6.14
C LEU A 56 17.55 -17.41 4.97
N ASP A 57 18.34 -18.06 4.12
CA ASP A 57 17.82 -18.85 3.00
C ASP A 57 17.30 -20.21 3.46
N VAL A 58 16.02 -20.48 3.20
CA VAL A 58 15.38 -21.75 3.51
C VAL A 58 15.35 -22.61 2.24
N LYS A 59 16.47 -23.27 1.92
CA LYS A 59 16.49 -24.22 0.80
C LYS A 59 16.04 -25.62 1.20
N GLN A 60 15.02 -26.08 0.46
CA GLN A 60 14.58 -27.46 0.19
C GLN A 60 13.37 -28.03 0.97
N PRO A 61 12.58 -28.92 0.33
CA PRO A 61 11.47 -29.61 1.00
C PRO A 61 12.00 -30.56 2.07
N GLY A 62 11.47 -30.46 3.29
CA GLY A 62 11.80 -31.39 4.38
C GLY A 62 13.00 -30.99 5.26
N THR A 63 13.69 -29.89 4.96
CA THR A 63 14.66 -29.26 5.88
C THR A 63 13.98 -28.12 6.63
N ASP A 64 13.93 -28.25 7.95
CA ASP A 64 13.17 -27.36 8.83
C ASP A 64 13.89 -26.00 8.95
N GLY A 65 13.59 -25.05 8.05
CA GLY A 65 14.09 -23.66 8.12
C GLY A 65 13.79 -23.01 9.47
N LEU A 66 12.73 -23.47 10.13
CA LEU A 66 12.40 -23.13 11.51
C LEU A 66 13.42 -23.67 12.51
N ALA A 67 13.96 -24.87 12.28
CA ALA A 67 15.04 -25.42 13.10
C ALA A 67 16.37 -24.69 12.85
N ALA A 68 16.60 -24.17 11.65
CA ALA A 68 17.74 -23.27 11.39
C ALA A 68 17.56 -21.94 12.14
N TYR A 69 16.37 -21.35 12.10
CA TYR A 69 16.03 -20.17 12.87
C TYR A 69 16.13 -20.38 14.39
N ARG A 70 15.61 -21.49 14.92
CA ARG A 70 15.71 -21.84 16.35
C ARG A 70 17.16 -22.05 16.79
N ARG A 71 18.00 -22.65 15.94
CA ARG A 71 19.45 -22.78 16.19
C ARG A 71 20.11 -21.41 16.19
N LEU A 72 19.82 -20.59 15.18
CA LEU A 72 20.31 -19.22 15.08
C LEU A 72 19.89 -18.37 16.30
N GLN A 73 18.65 -18.47 16.77
CA GLN A 73 18.19 -17.80 18.00
C GLN A 73 18.94 -18.30 19.25
N ALA A 74 19.16 -19.62 19.37
CA ALA A 74 19.89 -20.19 20.51
C ALA A 74 21.38 -19.80 20.52
N GLU A 75 21.96 -19.57 19.35
CA GLU A 75 23.39 -19.28 19.15
C GLU A 75 23.72 -17.77 19.17
N LEU A 76 22.83 -16.92 18.65
CA LEU A 76 23.08 -15.47 18.56
C LEU A 76 23.01 -14.75 19.91
N GLY A 77 22.38 -15.34 20.94
CA GLY A 77 22.50 -14.91 22.33
C GLY A 77 22.11 -13.45 22.63
N VAL A 78 21.50 -12.74 21.69
CA VAL A 78 21.00 -11.37 21.85
C VAL A 78 19.63 -11.27 21.19
N PRO A 79 18.56 -10.91 21.92
CA PRO A 79 17.20 -10.78 21.38
C PRO A 79 16.99 -9.69 20.30
N SER A 80 18.03 -9.00 19.84
CA SER A 80 17.90 -7.70 19.16
C SER A 80 18.20 -7.67 17.66
N VAL A 81 18.69 -8.76 17.04
CA VAL A 81 19.01 -8.76 15.61
C VAL A 81 17.83 -9.32 14.81
N PRO A 82 17.17 -8.52 13.95
CA PRO A 82 16.05 -8.98 13.15
C PRO A 82 16.49 -10.05 12.13
N VAL A 83 15.59 -11.00 11.85
CA VAL A 83 15.80 -12.05 10.85
C VAL A 83 14.71 -12.00 9.77
N LEU A 84 15.13 -11.84 8.52
CA LEU A 84 14.30 -11.96 7.32
C LEU A 84 14.54 -13.31 6.66
N MET A 85 13.54 -14.20 6.69
CA MET A 85 13.63 -15.48 6.01
C MET A 85 13.41 -15.32 4.50
N LEU A 86 14.25 -15.97 3.70
CA LEU A 86 14.12 -16.05 2.25
C LEU A 86 13.59 -17.44 1.87
N THR A 87 12.50 -17.50 1.11
CA THR A 87 11.91 -18.76 0.64
C THR A 87 11.54 -18.69 -0.84
N ARG A 88 11.70 -19.78 -1.58
CA ARG A 88 11.26 -19.86 -2.99
C ARG A 88 9.73 -19.79 -3.11
N ARG A 89 9.00 -20.35 -2.13
CA ARG A 89 7.54 -20.33 -2.09
C ARG A 89 7.05 -20.21 -0.66
N ALA A 90 6.16 -19.27 -0.41
CA ALA A 90 5.52 -19.10 0.89
C ALA A 90 4.04 -19.50 0.80
N ASP A 91 3.74 -20.78 1.03
CA ASP A 91 2.36 -21.22 1.21
C ASP A 91 1.80 -20.78 2.57
N ARG A 92 0.47 -20.89 2.74
CA ARG A 92 -0.21 -20.46 3.96
C ARG A 92 0.26 -21.22 5.21
N GLN A 93 0.79 -22.43 5.06
CA GLN A 93 1.24 -23.28 6.15
C GLN A 93 2.63 -22.88 6.65
N LEU A 94 3.57 -22.63 5.75
CA LEU A 94 4.91 -22.12 6.06
C LEU A 94 4.80 -20.74 6.72
N ARG A 95 3.96 -19.85 6.16
CA ARG A 95 3.71 -18.52 6.76
C ARG A 95 3.23 -18.62 8.21
N ARG A 96 2.31 -19.55 8.50
CA ARG A 96 1.83 -19.79 9.88
C ARG A 96 2.93 -20.33 10.80
N GLN A 97 3.78 -21.23 10.31
CA GLN A 97 4.87 -21.79 11.11
C GLN A 97 5.94 -20.74 11.45
N VAL A 98 6.27 -19.87 10.49
CA VAL A 98 7.20 -18.75 10.67
C VAL A 98 6.67 -17.76 11.71
N LEU A 99 5.38 -17.43 11.64
CA LEU A 99 4.66 -16.62 12.63
C LEU A 99 4.73 -17.21 14.04
N GLU A 100 4.43 -18.50 14.19
CA GLU A 100 4.43 -19.20 15.49
C GLU A 100 5.83 -19.30 16.11
N ALA A 101 6.89 -19.24 15.29
CA ALA A 101 8.26 -19.28 15.77
C ALA A 101 8.85 -17.92 16.15
N GLY A 102 8.17 -16.81 15.83
CA GLY A 102 8.62 -15.46 16.19
C GLY A 102 9.68 -14.87 15.26
N VAL A 103 9.82 -15.38 14.04
CA VAL A 103 10.65 -14.77 12.99
C VAL A 103 10.16 -13.36 12.68
N ASP A 104 11.07 -12.39 12.50
CA ASP A 104 10.68 -10.99 12.28
C ASP A 104 9.95 -10.80 10.93
N ASP A 105 10.36 -11.48 9.85
CA ASP A 105 9.66 -11.43 8.56
C ASP A 105 10.04 -12.58 7.57
N VAL A 106 9.31 -12.73 6.46
CA VAL A 106 9.58 -13.67 5.35
C VAL A 106 9.41 -13.00 3.99
N LEU A 107 10.29 -13.34 3.04
CA LEU A 107 10.27 -12.86 1.66
C LEU A 107 10.29 -14.02 0.67
N THR A 108 9.43 -13.94 -0.35
CA THR A 108 9.43 -14.91 -1.45
C THR A 108 10.48 -14.51 -2.49
N THR A 109 11.35 -15.43 -2.89
CA THR A 109 12.49 -15.16 -3.80
C THR A 109 12.24 -15.55 -5.25
N GLU A 110 11.10 -16.21 -5.54
CA GLU A 110 10.65 -16.60 -6.88
C GLU A 110 9.20 -16.12 -7.13
N PRO A 111 9.00 -14.92 -7.71
CA PRO A 111 10.02 -13.92 -8.06
C PRO A 111 10.39 -13.00 -6.88
N LEU A 112 11.70 -12.75 -6.68
CA LEU A 112 12.18 -11.71 -5.76
C LEU A 112 11.96 -10.34 -6.39
N ASP A 113 11.17 -9.50 -5.73
CA ASP A 113 11.01 -8.09 -6.05
C ASP A 113 12.15 -7.27 -5.36
N PRO A 114 13.02 -6.57 -6.11
CA PRO A 114 14.08 -5.74 -5.55
C PRO A 114 13.60 -4.67 -4.58
N LEU A 115 12.41 -4.13 -4.79
CA LEU A 115 11.85 -3.08 -3.96
C LEU A 115 11.27 -3.65 -2.68
N GLU A 116 10.55 -4.76 -2.76
CA GLU A 116 10.06 -5.47 -1.57
C GLU A 116 11.23 -5.82 -0.65
N LEU A 117 12.31 -6.38 -1.19
CA LEU A 117 13.52 -6.67 -0.43
C LEU A 117 14.08 -5.42 0.27
N LYS A 118 14.20 -4.29 -0.43
CA LYS A 118 14.71 -3.03 0.15
C LYS A 118 13.81 -2.50 1.27
N VAL A 119 12.50 -2.51 1.08
CA VAL A 119 11.53 -2.01 2.06
C VAL A 119 11.56 -2.88 3.32
N ARG A 120 11.60 -4.21 3.15
CA ARG A 120 11.66 -5.18 4.25
C ARG A 120 12.94 -5.00 5.07
N VAL A 121 14.08 -4.96 4.39
CA VAL A 121 15.39 -4.72 5.02
C VAL A 121 15.41 -3.38 5.78
N HIS A 122 14.95 -2.30 5.14
CA HIS A 122 14.92 -0.98 5.75
C HIS A 122 14.04 -0.93 7.00
N THR A 123 12.81 -1.46 6.91
CA THR A 123 11.84 -1.45 8.01
C THR A 123 12.36 -2.22 9.22
N LEU A 124 12.94 -3.41 9.00
CA LEU A 124 13.50 -4.23 10.08
C LEU A 124 14.67 -3.51 10.79
N LEU A 125 15.52 -2.80 10.04
CA LEU A 125 16.61 -2.01 10.60
C LEU A 125 16.12 -0.80 11.38
N GLU A 126 15.10 -0.09 10.88
CA GLU A 126 14.48 1.02 11.62
C GLU A 126 13.82 0.55 12.92
N LEU A 127 13.13 -0.60 12.88
CA LEU A 127 12.52 -1.22 14.05
C LEU A 127 13.58 -1.64 15.07
N LYS A 128 14.68 -2.25 14.65
CA LYS A 128 15.84 -2.54 15.52
C LYS A 128 16.33 -1.25 16.20
N ALA A 129 16.58 -0.20 15.41
CA ALA A 129 17.03 1.09 15.93
C ALA A 129 16.01 1.73 16.89
N HIS A 130 14.71 1.49 16.69
CA HIS A 130 13.66 1.92 17.61
C HIS A 130 13.63 1.10 18.91
N ARG A 131 13.81 -0.22 18.85
CA ARG A 131 13.91 -1.11 20.04
C ARG A 131 15.10 -0.71 20.91
N GLU A 132 16.25 -0.46 20.29
CA GLU A 132 17.48 -0.02 20.97
C GLU A 132 17.34 1.36 21.62
N ARG A 133 16.48 2.23 21.08
CA ARG A 133 16.16 3.56 21.64
C ARG A 133 15.07 3.53 22.73
N GLY A 134 14.22 2.50 22.77
CA GLY A 134 12.97 2.49 23.55
C GLY A 134 12.98 1.73 24.89
N GLY A 135 13.94 0.81 25.11
CA GLY A 135 13.95 -0.06 26.29
C GLY A 135 12.79 -1.07 26.32
N GLU A 136 13.03 -2.22 26.96
CA GLU A 136 12.24 -3.48 26.95
C GLU A 136 10.72 -3.38 27.27
N ARG A 137 10.18 -2.20 27.59
CA ARG A 137 8.77 -1.99 27.97
C ARG A 137 7.78 -1.91 26.81
N ALA A 138 8.23 -1.80 25.57
CA ALA A 138 7.34 -1.73 24.40
C ALA A 138 6.92 -3.11 23.85
N GLU A 139 7.54 -4.20 24.33
CA GLU A 139 7.43 -5.52 23.72
C GLU A 139 6.12 -6.25 24.08
N GLU A 140 5.51 -5.92 25.22
CA GLU A 140 4.32 -6.58 25.77
C GLU A 140 2.98 -6.13 25.13
N LEU A 141 2.97 -5.06 24.33
CA LEU A 141 1.72 -4.38 23.93
C LEU A 141 1.22 -4.69 22.50
N LEU A 142 1.95 -5.46 21.68
CA LEU A 142 1.57 -5.67 20.27
C LEU A 142 1.67 -7.14 19.85
N ASP A 143 0.50 -7.74 19.60
CA ASP A 143 0.27 -9.08 19.05
C ASP A 143 1.16 -9.34 17.80
N PRO A 144 1.92 -10.45 17.74
CA PRO A 144 2.65 -10.89 16.55
C PRO A 144 1.81 -10.89 15.25
N ARG A 145 0.51 -11.14 15.32
CA ARG A 145 -0.39 -11.02 14.15
C ARG A 145 -0.55 -9.58 13.67
N ALA A 146 -0.67 -8.63 14.59
CA ALA A 146 -0.76 -7.21 14.26
C ALA A 146 0.55 -6.68 13.64
N ARG A 147 1.70 -7.21 14.10
CA ARG A 147 3.03 -6.89 13.53
C ARG A 147 3.14 -7.32 12.06
N TRP A 148 2.61 -8.49 11.70
CA TRP A 148 2.66 -8.99 10.33
C TRP A 148 1.73 -8.27 9.36
N VAL A 149 0.52 -7.92 9.81
CA VAL A 149 -0.41 -7.10 9.01
C VAL A 149 0.24 -5.77 8.64
N GLU A 150 0.97 -5.14 9.56
CA GLU A 150 1.65 -3.87 9.32
C GLU A 150 2.85 -4.03 8.36
N MET A 151 3.59 -5.14 8.42
CA MET A 151 4.71 -5.41 7.50
C MET A 151 4.23 -5.76 6.08
N GLU A 152 3.18 -6.59 5.94
CA GLU A 152 2.54 -6.87 4.65
C GLU A 152 1.90 -5.61 4.03
N ARG A 153 1.36 -4.74 4.88
CA ARG A 153 0.91 -3.39 4.51
C ARG A 153 2.07 -2.54 3.98
N LEU A 154 3.16 -2.40 4.72
CA LEU A 154 4.32 -1.58 4.32
C LEU A 154 4.98 -2.07 3.04
N ALA A 155 5.02 -3.39 2.81
CA ALA A 155 5.55 -3.95 1.57
C ALA A 155 4.67 -3.65 0.36
N ARG A 156 3.35 -3.84 0.46
CA ARG A 156 2.42 -3.50 -0.63
C ARG A 156 2.34 -2.01 -0.89
N VAL A 157 2.31 -1.20 0.17
CA VAL A 157 2.43 0.26 0.09
C VAL A 157 3.77 0.65 -0.53
N GLY A 158 4.85 -0.05 -0.20
CA GLY A 158 6.19 0.18 -0.74
C GLY A 158 6.26 -0.04 -2.25
N THR A 159 5.71 -1.16 -2.75
CA THR A 159 5.63 -1.44 -4.20
C THR A 159 4.77 -0.39 -4.93
N LEU A 160 3.59 -0.08 -4.38
CA LEU A 160 2.72 0.96 -4.93
C LEU A 160 3.38 2.35 -4.91
N ALA A 161 4.09 2.69 -3.84
CA ALA A 161 4.74 3.98 -3.68
C ALA A 161 5.85 4.19 -4.71
N ALA A 162 6.64 3.17 -5.01
CA ALA A 162 7.67 3.28 -6.04
C ALA A 162 7.07 3.33 -7.44
N ASP A 163 6.02 2.58 -7.74
CA ASP A 163 5.38 2.65 -9.04
C ASP A 163 4.69 4.02 -9.23
N VAL A 164 4.09 4.57 -8.19
CA VAL A 164 3.57 5.94 -8.18
C VAL A 164 4.71 6.94 -8.41
N ALA A 165 5.85 6.76 -7.74
CA ALA A 165 7.02 7.61 -7.94
C ALA A 165 7.55 7.55 -9.39
N GLN A 166 7.67 6.36 -9.98
CA GLN A 166 8.06 6.20 -11.39
C GLN A 166 7.07 6.89 -12.33
N ASN A 167 5.77 6.78 -12.07
CA ASN A 167 4.76 7.48 -12.89
C ASN A 167 4.81 8.99 -12.70
N LEU A 168 5.06 9.48 -11.48
CA LEU A 168 5.31 10.90 -11.24
C LEU A 168 6.54 11.39 -12.02
N ASP A 169 7.62 10.61 -12.07
CA ASP A 169 8.81 10.93 -12.88
C ASP A 169 8.49 10.99 -14.38
N HIS A 170 7.70 10.04 -14.91
CA HIS A 170 7.24 10.07 -16.30
C HIS A 170 6.34 11.28 -16.62
N ILE A 171 5.38 11.60 -15.74
CA ILE A 171 4.52 12.79 -15.89
C ILE A 171 5.35 14.07 -15.84
N SER A 172 6.30 14.13 -14.90
CA SER A 172 7.23 15.25 -14.76
C SER A 172 8.07 15.47 -16.03
N ALA A 173 8.59 14.39 -16.62
CA ALA A 173 9.31 14.46 -17.89
C ALA A 173 8.43 15.02 -19.03
N GLY A 174 7.18 14.53 -19.15
CA GLY A 174 6.22 15.05 -20.12
C GLY A 174 5.87 16.53 -19.91
N LEU A 175 5.72 16.95 -18.65
CA LEU A 175 5.49 18.34 -18.27
C LEU A 175 6.67 19.23 -18.66
N GLN A 176 7.90 18.79 -18.40
CA GLN A 176 9.12 19.53 -18.78
C GLN A 176 9.23 19.68 -20.30
N GLN A 177 8.86 18.65 -21.06
CA GLN A 177 8.84 18.72 -22.52
C GLN A 177 7.80 19.73 -23.02
N ALA A 178 6.56 19.68 -22.51
CA ALA A 178 5.51 20.62 -22.89
C ALA A 178 5.88 22.08 -22.51
N LEU A 179 6.44 22.29 -21.31
CA LEU A 179 6.98 23.58 -20.90
C LEU A 179 8.14 24.05 -21.80
N GLY A 180 8.97 23.12 -22.28
CA GLY A 180 10.03 23.39 -23.24
C GLY A 180 9.49 23.96 -24.56
N HIS A 181 8.43 23.35 -25.12
CA HIS A 181 7.79 23.85 -26.33
C HIS A 181 7.16 25.24 -26.14
N VAL A 182 6.43 25.43 -25.03
CA VAL A 182 5.83 26.73 -24.69
C VAL A 182 6.91 27.81 -24.56
N ARG A 183 8.04 27.51 -23.90
CA ARG A 183 9.19 28.42 -23.78
C ARG A 183 9.81 28.76 -25.13
N GLU A 184 9.94 27.79 -26.02
CA GLU A 184 10.54 28.01 -27.34
C GLU A 184 9.64 28.86 -28.23
N ARG A 185 8.32 28.62 -28.21
CA ARG A 185 7.34 29.49 -28.88
C ARG A 185 7.36 30.91 -28.33
N ALA A 186 7.45 31.06 -27.01
CA ALA A 186 7.53 32.37 -26.37
C ALA A 186 8.77 33.16 -26.83
N LYS A 187 9.93 32.51 -27.03
CA LYS A 187 11.12 33.16 -27.62
C LYS A 187 10.89 33.67 -29.04
N GLN A 188 10.01 33.01 -29.78
CA GLN A 188 9.60 33.40 -31.14
C GLN A 188 8.47 34.45 -31.14
N GLY A 189 8.02 34.92 -29.96
CA GLY A 189 6.90 35.85 -29.82
C GLY A 189 5.53 35.24 -30.11
N LEU A 190 5.43 33.91 -30.17
CA LEU A 190 4.19 33.19 -30.44
C LEU A 190 3.49 32.82 -29.12
N PRO A 191 2.14 32.89 -29.07
CA PRO A 191 1.40 32.39 -27.91
C PRO A 191 1.52 30.87 -27.76
N PRO A 192 1.31 30.34 -26.54
CA PRO A 192 1.21 28.90 -26.30
C PRO A 192 0.10 28.29 -27.14
N ASP A 193 0.31 27.06 -27.63
CA ASP A 193 -0.75 26.34 -28.33
C ASP A 193 -1.83 25.84 -27.34
N ALA A 194 -3.09 25.79 -27.78
CA ALA A 194 -4.21 25.31 -26.98
C ALA A 194 -3.99 23.84 -26.57
N GLU A 195 -3.39 23.04 -27.45
CA GLU A 195 -3.08 21.64 -27.16
C GLU A 195 -1.93 21.49 -26.16
N GLU A 196 -0.95 22.40 -26.16
CA GLU A 196 0.12 22.46 -25.16
C GLU A 196 -0.43 22.82 -23.77
N LEU A 197 -1.31 23.84 -23.71
CA LEU A 197 -1.97 24.24 -22.46
C LEU A 197 -2.87 23.14 -21.91
N LYS A 198 -3.60 22.43 -22.79
CA LYS A 198 -4.41 21.28 -22.40
C LYS A 198 -3.55 20.15 -21.82
N LYS A 199 -2.43 19.80 -22.48
CA LYS A 199 -1.48 18.79 -21.98
C LYS A 199 -0.90 19.16 -20.62
N LEU A 200 -0.54 20.43 -20.41
CA LEU A 200 -0.06 20.93 -19.12
C LEU A 200 -1.14 20.81 -18.03
N GLY A 201 -2.38 21.16 -18.35
CA GLY A 201 -3.51 21.04 -17.42
C GLY A 201 -3.76 19.58 -17.00
N VAL A 202 -3.82 18.68 -17.98
CA VAL A 202 -4.00 17.24 -17.72
C VAL A 202 -2.85 16.67 -16.89
N ALA A 203 -1.60 16.96 -17.26
CA ALA A 203 -0.43 16.48 -16.54
C ALA A 203 -0.38 16.99 -15.09
N GLY A 204 -0.70 18.26 -14.85
CA GLY A 204 -0.75 18.84 -13.50
C GLY A 204 -1.82 18.19 -12.62
N GLU A 205 -3.01 17.95 -13.18
CA GLU A 205 -4.11 17.30 -12.46
C GLU A 205 -3.78 15.83 -12.14
N GLN A 206 -3.16 15.11 -13.07
CA GLN A 206 -2.65 13.77 -12.81
C GLN A 206 -1.62 13.78 -11.68
N MET A 207 -0.61 14.66 -11.74
CA MET A 207 0.44 14.74 -10.71
C MET A 207 -0.15 15.00 -9.31
N ARG A 208 -1.18 15.85 -9.22
CA ARG A 208 -1.95 16.09 -7.99
C ARG A 208 -2.65 14.82 -7.50
N LEU A 209 -3.31 14.09 -8.39
CA LEU A 209 -4.02 12.84 -8.07
C LEU A 209 -3.06 11.76 -7.55
N TYR A 210 -1.97 11.50 -8.25
CA TYR A 210 -0.94 10.54 -7.84
C TYR A 210 -0.29 10.92 -6.51
N GLY A 211 -0.01 12.22 -6.29
CA GLY A 211 0.49 12.72 -5.02
C GLY A 211 -0.48 12.49 -3.86
N GLN A 212 -1.79 12.67 -4.09
CA GLN A 212 -2.83 12.38 -3.10
C GLN A 212 -2.93 10.89 -2.77
N HIS A 213 -2.84 10.02 -3.79
CA HIS A 213 -2.79 8.57 -3.60
C HIS A 213 -1.60 8.17 -2.74
N LEU A 214 -0.40 8.68 -3.03
CA LEU A 214 0.80 8.41 -2.25
C LEU A 214 0.67 8.87 -0.78
N LEU A 215 0.19 10.09 -0.56
CA LEU A 215 -0.02 10.63 0.80
C LEU A 215 -1.07 9.85 1.59
N SER A 216 -2.09 9.31 0.92
CA SER A 216 -3.13 8.51 1.57
C SER A 216 -2.62 7.15 2.05
N LEU A 217 -1.64 6.58 1.33
CA LEU A 217 -0.97 5.32 1.66
C LEU A 217 0.11 5.47 2.74
N GLY A 218 0.45 6.70 3.12
CA GLY A 218 1.42 6.97 4.20
C GLY A 218 1.05 6.31 5.54
N PRO A 219 2.03 6.18 6.46
CA PRO A 219 1.81 5.53 7.75
C PRO A 219 0.68 6.24 8.52
N THR A 220 -0.25 5.44 9.05
CA THR A 220 -1.34 5.96 9.88
C THR A 220 -0.77 6.37 11.23
N ASN A 221 -0.79 7.67 11.53
CA ASN A 221 -0.38 8.14 12.84
C ASN A 221 -1.47 7.79 13.86
N PRO A 222 -1.15 7.27 15.05
CA PRO A 222 -2.16 6.94 16.07
C PRO A 222 -3.14 8.09 16.37
N LYS A 223 -2.70 9.35 16.26
CA LYS A 223 -3.55 10.54 16.44
C LYS A 223 -4.65 10.70 15.38
N ASP A 224 -4.52 10.05 14.24
CA ASP A 224 -5.48 10.10 13.13
C ASP A 224 -6.58 9.04 13.27
N ILE A 225 -6.40 8.06 14.17
CA ILE A 225 -7.45 7.10 14.53
C ILE A 225 -8.42 7.79 15.48
N GLN A 226 -9.67 7.89 15.06
CA GLN A 226 -10.71 8.57 15.83
C GLN A 226 -12.01 7.78 15.81
N ARG A 227 -12.80 7.94 16.87
CA ARG A 227 -14.18 7.46 16.92
C ARG A 227 -15.08 8.45 16.17
N PHE A 228 -15.91 7.97 15.26
CA PHE A 228 -16.89 8.78 14.53
C PHE A 228 -18.07 7.94 14.05
N ASP A 229 -19.18 8.60 13.67
CA ASP A 229 -20.35 7.96 13.08
C ASP A 229 -20.21 7.90 11.55
N LEU A 230 -20.44 6.74 10.95
CA LEU A 230 -20.46 6.59 9.49
C LEU A 230 -21.58 7.41 8.82
N ARG A 231 -22.67 7.69 9.55
CA ARG A 231 -23.75 8.57 9.07
C ARG A 231 -23.29 10.00 8.82
N ASP A 232 -22.21 10.45 9.48
CA ASP A 232 -21.63 11.77 9.24
C ASP A 232 -20.56 11.74 8.14
N LEU A 233 -19.94 10.59 7.90
CA LEU A 233 -18.86 10.46 6.92
C LEU A 233 -19.41 10.45 5.50
N VAL A 234 -20.38 9.57 5.22
CA VAL A 234 -20.87 9.34 3.84
C VAL A 234 -21.48 10.61 3.23
N PRO A 235 -22.42 11.33 3.89
CA PRO A 235 -22.99 12.55 3.34
C PRO A 235 -21.94 13.63 3.11
N GLY A 236 -20.99 13.78 4.03
CA GLY A 236 -19.93 14.79 3.93
C GLY A 236 -19.00 14.55 2.73
N VAL A 237 -18.72 13.29 2.38
CA VAL A 237 -17.95 12.97 1.16
C VAL A 237 -18.78 13.27 -0.10
N VAL A 238 -20.05 12.87 -0.11
CA VAL A 238 -20.95 13.10 -1.25
C VAL A 238 -21.12 14.60 -1.53
N GLU A 239 -21.31 15.41 -0.50
CA GLU A 239 -21.43 16.87 -0.61
C GLU A 239 -20.15 17.48 -1.20
N ARG A 240 -18.98 17.16 -0.64
CA ARG A 240 -17.69 17.65 -1.17
C ARG A 240 -17.46 17.24 -2.62
N MET A 241 -17.83 16.02 -3.01
CA MET A 241 -17.71 15.55 -4.40
C MET A 241 -18.72 16.19 -5.35
N ARG A 242 -19.87 16.65 -4.83
CA ARG A 242 -20.82 17.43 -5.61
C ARG A 242 -20.29 18.85 -5.85
N ASP A 243 -19.80 19.50 -4.81
CA ASP A 243 -19.32 20.89 -4.86
C ASP A 243 -18.11 21.07 -5.80
N ASN A 244 -17.24 20.06 -5.87
CA ASN A 244 -16.10 20.06 -6.79
C ASN A 244 -16.43 19.49 -8.19
N GLY A 245 -17.71 19.21 -8.48
CA GLY A 245 -18.18 18.75 -9.79
C GLY A 245 -17.81 17.32 -10.16
N ARG A 246 -17.21 16.53 -9.25
CA ARG A 246 -16.72 15.17 -9.54
C ARG A 246 -17.81 14.11 -9.67
N LEU A 247 -19.05 14.42 -9.29
CA LEU A 247 -20.22 13.54 -9.48
C LEU A 247 -20.93 13.73 -10.83
N GLY A 248 -20.53 14.74 -11.62
CA GLY A 248 -21.13 15.01 -12.92
C GLY A 248 -22.64 15.21 -12.85
N SER A 249 -23.38 14.54 -13.74
CA SER A 249 -24.85 14.57 -13.81
C SER A 249 -25.53 13.45 -13.00
N ALA A 250 -24.78 12.67 -12.22
CA ALA A 250 -25.33 11.51 -11.53
C ALA A 250 -26.30 11.90 -10.40
N GLU A 251 -27.46 11.24 -10.37
CA GLU A 251 -28.39 11.28 -9.26
C GLU A 251 -27.83 10.40 -8.13
N VAL A 252 -27.29 11.02 -7.08
CA VAL A 252 -26.68 10.32 -5.94
C VAL A 252 -27.64 10.26 -4.76
N THR A 253 -28.02 9.03 -4.37
CA THR A 253 -28.87 8.74 -3.21
C THR A 253 -28.02 8.18 -2.07
N VAL A 254 -28.18 8.74 -0.87
CA VAL A 254 -27.50 8.28 0.34
C VAL A 254 -28.44 7.39 1.16
N LEU A 255 -28.03 6.15 1.45
CA LEU A 255 -28.82 5.15 2.15
C LEU A 255 -28.15 4.81 3.49
N LEU A 256 -28.71 5.30 4.59
CA LEU A 256 -28.15 5.12 5.93
C LEU A 256 -29.23 4.57 6.86
N PRO A 257 -28.88 3.70 7.83
CA PRO A 257 -29.81 3.28 8.85
C PRO A 257 -30.11 4.42 9.82
N GLU A 258 -31.23 4.30 10.53
CA GLU A 258 -31.65 5.29 11.52
C GLU A 258 -30.70 5.34 12.72
N ASP A 259 -30.19 4.19 13.15
CA ASP A 259 -29.31 4.10 14.32
C ASP A 259 -27.87 4.54 14.02
N PRO A 260 -27.17 5.18 14.98
CA PRO A 260 -25.76 5.53 14.87
C PRO A 260 -24.86 4.33 14.62
N ILE A 261 -23.93 4.46 13.66
CA ILE A 261 -22.91 3.44 13.39
C ILE A 261 -21.54 4.01 13.78
N ALA A 262 -21.20 3.88 15.06
CA ALA A 262 -19.92 4.31 15.58
C ALA A 262 -18.80 3.35 15.17
N VAL A 263 -17.73 3.89 14.60
CA VAL A 263 -16.52 3.14 14.22
C VAL A 263 -15.27 3.84 14.72
N VAL A 264 -14.17 3.10 14.85
CA VAL A 264 -12.85 3.62 15.28
C VAL A 264 -11.83 3.35 14.19
N PHE A 265 -11.56 4.35 13.35
CA PHE A 265 -10.64 4.23 12.21
C PHE A 265 -9.97 5.57 11.91
N ASN A 266 -9.06 5.58 10.94
CA ASN A 266 -8.61 6.82 10.33
C ASN A 266 -9.72 7.38 9.44
N ARG A 267 -10.40 8.44 9.92
CA ARG A 267 -11.50 9.06 9.19
C ARG A 267 -11.10 9.50 7.78
N ARG A 268 -9.91 10.11 7.63
CA ARG A 268 -9.44 10.63 6.33
C ARG A 268 -9.20 9.51 5.32
N GLN A 269 -8.64 8.38 5.77
CA GLN A 269 -8.45 7.21 4.91
C GLN A 269 -9.78 6.59 4.50
N LEU A 270 -10.77 6.51 5.40
CA LEU A 270 -12.09 6.01 5.04
C LEU A 270 -12.84 6.97 4.10
N GLU A 271 -12.72 8.28 4.30
CA GLU A 271 -13.21 9.30 3.36
C GLU A 271 -12.55 9.15 1.97
N GLN A 272 -11.26 8.82 1.91
CA GLN A 272 -10.55 8.54 0.66
C GLN A 272 -11.13 7.31 -0.04
N VAL A 273 -11.37 6.20 0.69
CA VAL A 273 -11.99 4.99 0.13
C VAL A 273 -13.34 5.33 -0.52
N VAL A 274 -14.21 6.04 0.20
CA VAL A 274 -15.53 6.44 -0.34
C VAL A 274 -15.37 7.34 -1.57
N THR A 275 -14.40 8.26 -1.55
CA THR A 275 -14.11 9.16 -2.67
C THR A 275 -13.70 8.39 -3.92
N GLU A 276 -12.82 7.39 -3.80
CA GLU A 276 -12.38 6.56 -4.93
C GLU A 276 -13.52 5.73 -5.52
N LEU A 277 -14.35 5.12 -4.66
CA LEU A 277 -15.49 4.33 -5.10
C LEU A 277 -16.55 5.19 -5.81
N LEU A 278 -16.87 6.37 -5.26
CA LEU A 278 -17.80 7.32 -5.87
C LEU A 278 -17.26 7.89 -7.19
N ALA A 279 -15.96 8.18 -7.27
CA ALA A 279 -15.34 8.66 -8.50
C ALA A 279 -15.43 7.58 -9.60
N ASN A 280 -15.17 6.33 -9.25
CA ASN A 280 -15.30 5.23 -10.19
C ASN A 280 -16.76 5.05 -10.67
N ALA A 281 -17.72 5.12 -9.76
CA ALA A 281 -19.15 5.06 -10.06
C ALA A 281 -19.60 6.21 -10.99
N ALA A 282 -19.20 7.46 -10.69
CA ALA A 282 -19.51 8.63 -11.50
C ALA A 282 -18.98 8.52 -12.93
N GLN A 283 -17.77 8.01 -13.09
CA GLN A 283 -17.21 7.76 -14.41
C GLN A 283 -17.94 6.62 -15.14
N ALA A 284 -18.29 5.53 -14.44
CA ALA A 284 -18.95 4.38 -15.04
C ALA A 284 -20.35 4.70 -15.57
N VAL A 285 -21.07 5.65 -14.94
CA VAL A 285 -22.39 6.10 -15.42
C VAL A 285 -22.28 7.10 -16.57
N GLU A 286 -21.18 7.86 -16.69
CA GLU A 286 -21.00 8.85 -17.77
C GLU A 286 -20.92 8.20 -19.16
N ASP A 287 -20.42 6.97 -19.25
CA ASP A 287 -20.28 6.22 -20.51
C ASP A 287 -21.61 5.58 -20.98
N VAL A 288 -22.68 5.69 -20.18
CA VAL A 288 -24.01 5.14 -20.46
C VAL A 288 -24.90 6.25 -21.04
N LYS A 289 -25.65 5.97 -22.12
CA LYS A 289 -26.50 6.99 -22.80
C LYS A 289 -27.99 6.68 -22.79
N ASP A 290 -28.35 5.44 -22.49
CA ASP A 290 -29.66 4.84 -22.73
C ASP A 290 -30.47 4.64 -21.44
N ARG A 291 -29.95 5.06 -20.28
CA ARG A 291 -30.62 4.96 -18.98
C ARG A 291 -30.14 6.03 -17.99
N PRO A 292 -30.88 6.26 -16.89
CA PRO A 292 -30.50 7.27 -15.90
C PRO A 292 -29.17 6.98 -15.20
N HIS A 293 -28.39 8.04 -14.96
CA HIS A 293 -27.15 7.98 -14.18
C HIS A 293 -27.49 8.00 -12.69
N ARG A 294 -27.47 6.84 -12.04
CA ARG A 294 -27.82 6.70 -10.63
C ARG A 294 -26.68 6.07 -9.85
N ILE A 295 -26.40 6.66 -8.68
CA ILE A 295 -25.45 6.13 -7.72
C ILE A 295 -26.14 6.04 -6.37
N HIS A 296 -26.10 4.86 -5.74
CA HIS A 296 -26.53 4.67 -4.37
C HIS A 296 -25.27 4.44 -3.54
N VAL A 297 -25.10 5.22 -2.48
CA VAL A 297 -24.01 5.04 -1.53
C VAL A 297 -24.61 4.95 -0.14
N GLY A 298 -24.11 4.01 0.67
CA GLY A 298 -24.74 3.77 1.93
C GLY A 298 -23.96 2.87 2.86
N VAL A 299 -24.56 2.63 4.01
CA VAL A 299 -24.06 1.70 5.01
C VAL A 299 -25.16 0.75 5.40
N GLU A 300 -24.83 -0.53 5.50
CA GLU A 300 -25.72 -1.59 5.95
C GLU A 300 -25.07 -2.31 7.13
N MET A 301 -25.91 -2.73 8.08
CA MET A 301 -25.50 -3.64 9.14
C MET A 301 -25.83 -5.07 8.70
N PRO A 302 -24.89 -6.03 8.78
CA PRO A 302 -25.21 -7.42 8.47
C PRO A 302 -26.28 -7.97 9.44
N ASP A 303 -27.22 -8.77 8.91
CA ASP A 303 -28.39 -9.32 9.64
C ASP A 303 -28.03 -10.29 10.79
N MET A 304 -26.77 -10.74 10.89
CA MET A 304 -26.32 -11.75 11.85
C MET A 304 -25.17 -11.19 12.70
N PHE A 305 -25.25 -11.38 14.02
CA PHE A 305 -24.11 -11.24 14.93
C PHE A 305 -23.00 -12.22 14.52
N GLY A 306 -21.85 -11.70 14.09
CA GLY A 306 -20.66 -12.44 13.66
C GLY A 306 -19.47 -11.50 13.51
N ASP A 307 -18.29 -12.02 13.16
CA ASP A 307 -16.99 -11.30 13.15
C ASP A 307 -16.89 -10.05 12.22
N PHE A 308 -17.97 -9.63 11.56
CA PHE A 308 -17.99 -8.54 10.58
C PHE A 308 -18.83 -7.36 11.07
N GLY A 309 -18.22 -6.17 11.06
CA GLY A 309 -18.84 -4.90 11.40
C GLY A 309 -19.67 -4.30 10.24
N PRO A 310 -19.82 -2.97 10.17
CA PRO A 310 -20.65 -2.32 9.16
C PRO A 310 -20.12 -2.51 7.73
N ARG A 311 -21.04 -2.58 6.77
CA ARG A 311 -20.76 -2.65 5.34
C ARG A 311 -21.05 -1.33 4.65
N LEU A 312 -20.02 -0.67 4.11
CA LEU A 312 -20.21 0.49 3.24
C LEU A 312 -20.30 0.02 1.79
N PHE A 313 -21.24 0.55 1.02
CA PHE A 313 -21.39 0.19 -0.39
C PHE A 313 -21.52 1.42 -1.29
N VAL A 314 -21.05 1.26 -2.52
CA VAL A 314 -21.33 2.17 -3.64
C VAL A 314 -21.84 1.34 -4.81
N LYS A 315 -23.07 1.62 -5.24
CA LYS A 315 -23.76 0.96 -6.33
C LYS A 315 -24.06 1.95 -7.44
N ASP A 316 -23.68 1.61 -8.67
CA ASP A 316 -23.90 2.43 -9.86
C ASP A 316 -24.81 1.72 -10.87
N THR A 317 -25.37 2.50 -11.81
CA THR A 317 -26.06 2.01 -13.01
C THR A 317 -25.18 2.13 -14.26
N GLY A 318 -23.86 2.07 -14.08
CA GLY A 318 -22.87 2.27 -15.13
C GLY A 318 -22.69 1.08 -16.06
N ILE A 319 -21.66 1.13 -16.90
CA ILE A 319 -21.37 0.11 -17.94
C ILE A 319 -21.20 -1.32 -17.39
N GLY A 320 -20.91 -1.48 -16.10
CA GLY A 320 -20.57 -2.77 -15.49
C GLY A 320 -19.17 -3.26 -15.89
N ILE A 321 -18.79 -4.41 -15.35
CA ILE A 321 -17.46 -5.03 -15.50
C ILE A 321 -17.65 -6.47 -15.98
N PHE A 322 -16.80 -6.95 -16.88
CA PHE A 322 -16.82 -8.34 -17.31
C PHE A 322 -16.37 -9.29 -16.19
N GLU A 323 -16.88 -10.52 -16.18
CA GLU A 323 -16.65 -11.47 -15.08
C GLU A 323 -15.17 -11.83 -14.90
N ASP A 324 -14.43 -11.97 -16.00
CA ASP A 324 -13.00 -12.21 -16.05
C ASP A 324 -12.15 -11.01 -15.59
N GLU A 325 -12.71 -9.81 -15.59
CA GLU A 325 -12.04 -8.57 -15.18
C GLU A 325 -12.25 -8.22 -13.70
N LEU A 326 -13.17 -8.89 -12.99
CA LEU A 326 -13.55 -8.57 -11.60
C LEU A 326 -12.40 -8.62 -10.59
N GLN A 327 -11.37 -9.42 -10.84
CA GLN A 327 -10.16 -9.44 -10.01
C GLN A 327 -9.14 -8.39 -10.47
N ALA A 328 -9.00 -8.21 -11.78
CA ALA A 328 -8.04 -7.31 -12.40
C ALA A 328 -8.33 -5.83 -12.10
N VAL A 329 -9.59 -5.44 -11.87
CA VAL A 329 -9.96 -4.05 -11.51
C VAL A 329 -9.30 -3.52 -10.24
N PHE A 330 -8.72 -4.39 -9.40
CA PHE A 330 -7.96 -3.99 -8.22
C PHE A 330 -6.44 -3.95 -8.45
N GLU A 331 -5.97 -4.48 -9.58
CA GLU A 331 -4.55 -4.47 -9.93
C GLU A 331 -4.09 -3.03 -10.22
N PRO A 332 -2.85 -2.68 -9.83
CA PRO A 332 -2.32 -1.35 -10.11
C PRO A 332 -2.31 -1.05 -11.61
N TYR A 333 -2.72 0.16 -11.99
CA TYR A 333 -2.74 0.65 -13.38
C TYR A 333 -3.74 -0.05 -14.31
N TYR A 334 -4.52 -0.98 -13.79
CA TYR A 334 -5.58 -1.58 -14.57
C TYR A 334 -6.69 -0.54 -14.81
N THR A 335 -6.89 -0.19 -16.07
CA THR A 335 -7.95 0.73 -16.50
C THR A 335 -8.31 0.46 -17.95
N THR A 336 -9.60 0.45 -18.25
CA THR A 336 -10.13 0.42 -19.62
C THR A 336 -10.25 1.81 -20.23
N LYS A 337 -9.94 2.86 -19.45
CA LYS A 337 -10.11 4.27 -19.83
C LYS A 337 -8.80 4.85 -20.38
N PRO A 338 -8.89 5.90 -21.22
CA PRO A 338 -7.70 6.64 -21.65
C PRO A 338 -6.91 7.19 -20.45
N PRO A 339 -5.58 7.34 -20.55
CA PRO A 339 -4.73 7.83 -19.46
C PRO A 339 -5.18 9.18 -18.87
N GLU A 340 -5.82 10.02 -19.70
CA GLU A 340 -6.34 11.33 -19.31
C GLU A 340 -7.52 11.25 -18.32
N LYS A 341 -8.28 10.14 -18.32
CA LYS A 341 -9.49 9.95 -17.50
C LYS A 341 -9.25 9.18 -16.20
N GLY A 342 -8.08 8.58 -16.02
CA GLY A 342 -7.75 7.89 -14.78
C GLY A 342 -6.50 7.04 -14.84
N ALA A 343 -5.71 7.11 -13.77
CA ALA A 343 -4.47 6.36 -13.54
C ALA A 343 -4.64 4.85 -13.37
N GLY A 344 -5.86 4.35 -13.19
CA GLY A 344 -6.09 2.95 -12.77
C GLY A 344 -5.64 2.65 -11.33
N LEU A 345 -5.39 3.68 -10.51
CA LEU A 345 -4.92 3.51 -9.12
C LEU A 345 -6.01 3.61 -8.07
N GLY A 346 -7.15 4.23 -8.36
CA GLY A 346 -8.16 4.55 -7.34
C GLY A 346 -8.67 3.33 -6.58
N LEU A 347 -9.02 2.26 -7.29
CA LEU A 347 -9.48 1.01 -6.68
C LEU A 347 -8.36 0.25 -5.96
N THR A 348 -7.14 0.31 -6.47
CA THR A 348 -5.96 -0.26 -5.82
C THR A 348 -5.68 0.42 -4.48
N VAL A 349 -5.72 1.75 -4.45
CA VAL A 349 -5.58 2.56 -3.23
C VAL A 349 -6.72 2.26 -2.27
N ALA A 350 -7.97 2.26 -2.74
CA ALA A 350 -9.13 1.92 -1.91
C ALA A 350 -8.97 0.53 -1.28
N ARG A 351 -8.53 -0.48 -2.05
CA ARG A 351 -8.28 -1.83 -1.54
C ARG A 351 -7.18 -1.85 -0.48
N ALA A 352 -6.05 -1.21 -0.75
CA ALA A 352 -4.94 -1.15 0.20
C ALA A 352 -5.33 -0.45 1.52
N LEU A 353 -6.11 0.64 1.44
CA LEU A 353 -6.63 1.32 2.62
C LEU A 353 -7.59 0.43 3.41
N VAL A 354 -8.55 -0.21 2.74
CA VAL A 354 -9.50 -1.11 3.39
C VAL A 354 -8.82 -2.30 4.07
N GLU A 355 -7.87 -2.94 3.39
CA GLU A 355 -7.11 -4.06 3.95
C GLU A 355 -6.21 -3.60 5.11
N SER A 356 -5.66 -2.38 5.06
CA SER A 356 -4.88 -1.83 6.19
C SER A 356 -5.74 -1.52 7.42
N MET A 357 -7.05 -1.34 7.24
CA MET A 357 -8.02 -1.26 8.33
C MET A 357 -8.51 -2.65 8.81
N GLY A 358 -7.94 -3.74 8.28
CA GLY A 358 -8.39 -5.12 8.56
C GLY A 358 -9.72 -5.48 7.89
N GLY A 359 -10.19 -4.65 6.95
CA GLY A 359 -11.43 -4.85 6.22
C GLY A 359 -11.23 -5.59 4.90
N LYS A 360 -12.32 -5.71 4.14
CA LYS A 360 -12.34 -6.37 2.83
C LYS A 360 -13.12 -5.53 1.82
N LEU A 361 -12.53 -5.30 0.64
CA LEU A 361 -13.20 -4.68 -0.49
C LEU A 361 -13.59 -5.76 -1.50
N THR A 362 -14.86 -5.80 -1.89
CA THR A 362 -15.41 -6.73 -2.88
C THR A 362 -16.20 -5.99 -3.95
N VAL A 363 -16.42 -6.64 -5.09
CA VAL A 363 -17.23 -6.10 -6.19
C VAL A 363 -18.17 -7.18 -6.72
N GLN A 364 -19.40 -6.76 -7.01
CA GLN A 364 -20.35 -7.52 -7.82
C GLN A 364 -20.73 -6.64 -9.00
N SER A 365 -20.66 -7.17 -10.22
CA SER A 365 -20.97 -6.40 -11.41
C SER A 365 -21.61 -7.26 -12.47
N ARG A 366 -22.44 -6.62 -13.31
CA ARG A 366 -22.95 -7.21 -14.54
C ARG A 366 -22.86 -6.17 -15.64
N VAL A 367 -22.32 -6.57 -16.78
CA VAL A 367 -22.21 -5.73 -17.98
C VAL A 367 -23.59 -5.18 -18.34
N ASN A 368 -23.64 -3.88 -18.61
CA ASN A 368 -24.85 -3.11 -18.89
C ASN A 368 -25.91 -3.12 -17.78
N LEU A 369 -25.55 -3.45 -16.53
CA LEU A 369 -26.42 -3.32 -15.35
C LEU A 369 -25.81 -2.46 -14.24
N GLY A 370 -24.48 -2.32 -14.23
CA GLY A 370 -23.73 -1.52 -13.26
C GLY A 370 -22.96 -2.40 -12.28
N SER A 371 -22.28 -1.75 -11.34
CA SER A 371 -21.44 -2.40 -10.33
C SER A 371 -21.88 -2.06 -8.92
N THR A 372 -21.50 -2.90 -7.96
CA THR A 372 -21.66 -2.67 -6.53
C THR A 372 -20.34 -3.03 -5.85
N PHE A 373 -19.65 -2.01 -5.36
CA PHE A 373 -18.46 -2.17 -4.54
C PHE A 373 -18.88 -2.16 -3.07
N THR A 374 -18.39 -3.14 -2.31
CA THR A 374 -18.74 -3.30 -0.89
C THR A 374 -17.47 -3.38 -0.06
N VAL A 375 -17.36 -2.49 0.93
CA VAL A 375 -16.33 -2.43 1.95
C VAL A 375 -16.90 -3.04 3.22
N GLU A 376 -16.36 -4.18 3.63
CA GLU A 376 -16.66 -4.82 4.92
C GLU A 376 -15.61 -4.36 5.93
N LEU A 377 -16.03 -3.65 6.99
CA LEU A 377 -15.15 -3.25 8.07
C LEU A 377 -15.15 -4.30 9.19
N PRO A 378 -14.02 -4.57 9.85
CA PRO A 378 -14.00 -5.51 10.98
C PRO A 378 -14.79 -4.95 12.16
N GLU A 379 -15.40 -5.84 12.94
CA GLU A 379 -16.06 -5.45 14.18
C GLU A 379 -15.01 -4.92 15.17
N GLN A 380 -15.12 -3.65 15.53
CA GLN A 380 -14.27 -3.06 16.56
C GLN A 380 -14.95 -3.30 17.91
N THR A 381 -14.48 -4.31 18.65
CA THR A 381 -14.89 -4.53 20.04
C THR A 381 -14.39 -3.36 20.88
N SER A 382 -15.24 -2.35 21.04
CA SER A 382 -15.12 -1.38 22.11
C SER A 382 -16.47 -1.32 22.79
N SER A 383 -16.61 -2.21 23.78
CA SER A 383 -17.62 -2.09 24.84
C SER A 383 -17.66 -0.64 25.34
N TRP A 384 -18.85 -0.09 25.41
CA TRP A 384 -19.17 1.20 25.99
C TRP A 384 -18.62 1.37 27.41
#